data_AF-A0A2K3LZW7-F1
#
_entry.id   AF-A0A2K3LZW7-F1
#
_cell.length_a   1.000
_cell.length_b   1.000
_cell.length_c   1.000
_cell.angle_alpha   90.00
_cell.angle_beta   90.00
_cell.angle_gamma   90.00
#
_symmetry.space_group_name_H-M   'P 1'
#
loop_
_entity.id
_entity.type
_entity.pdbx_description
1 polymer ?
#
loop_
_entity_poly.entity_id
_entity_poly.type
_entity_poly.pdbx_seq_one_letter_code
_entity_poly.pdbx_strand_id
1 'polypeptide(L)'
;KEDLCQACSESGDLLSCETCTYAYHSRCLLPPLKGPAPNNWRCPECVSPLTDIDKLLDCEMRPTVEGDGDDDTTKSGSKQIFVKQYLVKWKGLSYLHCTWVPEKEFLKAFKNHPRLKTKVNNFHRQMASSNTSDEDFVAIRPEWTTVDRIIACRISGSVAVLGQ
;
A
#
# COMPACT_ATOMS: atom_id res chain seq x y z
N LYS A 1 -8.12 -6.48 -25.61
CA LYS A 1 -7.09 -7.00 -24.69
C LYS A 1 -5.79 -6.44 -25.23
N GLU A 2 -5.07 -5.64 -24.47
CA GLU A 2 -3.80 -5.09 -24.93
C GLU A 2 -2.74 -6.17 -24.64
N ASP A 3 -2.23 -6.84 -25.67
CA ASP A 3 -1.21 -7.89 -25.57
C ASP A 3 0.21 -7.29 -25.41
N LEU A 4 0.32 -6.31 -24.51
CA LEU A 4 1.55 -5.59 -24.21
C LEU A 4 1.87 -5.69 -22.72
N CYS A 5 3.15 -5.78 -22.40
CA CYS A 5 3.61 -5.74 -21.02
C CYS A 5 3.36 -4.36 -20.42
N GLN A 6 2.71 -4.28 -19.28
CA GLN A 6 2.42 -3.02 -18.60
C GLN A 6 3.67 -2.30 -18.05
N ALA A 7 4.81 -2.97 -17.99
CA ALA A 7 6.07 -2.41 -17.48
C ALA A 7 7.01 -1.90 -18.60
N CYS A 8 7.11 -2.62 -19.72
CA CYS A 8 8.00 -2.24 -20.84
C CYS A 8 7.28 -1.89 -22.14
N SER A 9 5.95 -2.02 -22.19
CA SER A 9 5.11 -1.77 -23.37
C SER A 9 5.43 -2.65 -24.59
N GLU A 10 6.14 -3.76 -24.40
CA GLU A 10 6.47 -4.74 -25.46
C GLU A 10 5.56 -5.97 -25.39
N SER A 11 5.27 -6.58 -26.54
CA SER A 11 4.59 -7.88 -26.65
C SER A 11 5.57 -9.05 -26.48
N GLY A 12 5.06 -10.24 -26.15
CA GLY A 12 5.90 -11.43 -25.95
C GLY A 12 5.27 -12.47 -25.03
N ASP A 13 6.09 -13.10 -24.20
CA ASP A 13 5.67 -14.10 -23.20
C ASP A 13 5.13 -13.42 -21.93
N LEU A 14 3.84 -13.10 -21.96
CA LEU A 14 3.18 -12.30 -20.93
C LEU A 14 2.35 -13.15 -19.97
N LEU A 15 2.49 -12.87 -18.68
CA LEU A 15 1.62 -13.34 -17.62
C LEU A 15 0.40 -12.43 -17.55
N SER A 16 -0.79 -12.96 -17.87
CA SER A 16 -2.05 -12.24 -17.73
C SER A 16 -2.59 -12.31 -16.31
N CYS A 17 -3.03 -11.17 -15.76
CA CYS A 17 -3.66 -11.10 -14.45
C CYS A 17 -5.05 -11.75 -14.48
N GLU A 18 -5.42 -12.47 -13.42
CA GLU A 18 -6.77 -13.07 -13.31
C GLU A 18 -7.87 -12.03 -13.07
N THR A 19 -7.55 -10.94 -12.37
CA THR A 19 -8.56 -9.98 -11.86
C THR A 19 -8.60 -8.66 -12.63
N CYS A 20 -7.76 -8.46 -13.63
CA CYS A 20 -7.76 -7.26 -14.47
C CYS A 20 -7.22 -7.53 -15.88
N THR A 21 -7.14 -6.50 -16.71
CA THR A 21 -6.71 -6.61 -18.11
C THR A 21 -5.20 -6.56 -18.30
N TYR A 22 -4.42 -6.38 -17.24
CA TYR A 22 -2.97 -6.20 -17.36
C TYR A 22 -2.22 -7.50 -17.56
N ALA A 23 -1.11 -7.37 -18.27
CA ALA A 23 -0.17 -8.45 -18.50
C ALA A 23 1.27 -7.98 -18.25
N TYR A 24 2.12 -8.86 -17.74
CA TYR A 24 3.51 -8.54 -17.40
C TYR A 24 4.44 -9.67 -17.84
N HIS A 25 5.65 -9.34 -18.28
CA HIS A 25 6.70 -10.36 -18.35
C HIS A 25 7.14 -10.76 -16.95
N SER A 26 7.47 -12.05 -16.75
CA SER A 26 8.05 -12.56 -15.49
C SER A 26 9.29 -11.77 -15.05
N ARG A 27 10.11 -11.32 -16.01
CA ARG A 27 11.33 -10.51 -15.80
C ARG A 27 11.06 -9.03 -15.46
N CYS A 28 9.89 -8.51 -15.81
CA CYS A 28 9.54 -7.11 -15.59
C CYS A 28 8.84 -6.87 -14.24
N LEU A 29 8.63 -7.93 -13.45
CA LEU A 29 8.14 -7.84 -12.09
C LEU A 29 9.29 -7.49 -11.14
N LEU A 30 8.97 -6.82 -10.04
CA LEU A 30 9.91 -6.46 -8.99
C LEU A 30 9.41 -7.05 -7.65
N PRO A 31 10.06 -8.08 -7.09
CA PRO A 31 11.17 -8.85 -7.65
C PRO A 31 10.76 -9.71 -8.87
N PRO A 32 11.68 -10.06 -9.77
CA PRO A 32 11.38 -10.93 -10.92
C PRO A 32 10.89 -12.31 -10.46
N LEU A 33 9.84 -12.83 -11.10
CA LEU A 33 9.37 -14.18 -10.82
C LEU A 33 10.38 -15.20 -11.33
N LYS A 34 10.86 -16.07 -10.42
CA LYS A 34 11.71 -17.21 -10.76
C LYS A 34 10.85 -18.47 -10.79
N GLY A 35 10.59 -19.01 -11.98
CA GLY A 35 9.78 -20.22 -12.19
C GLY A 35 8.41 -19.95 -12.82
N PRO A 36 7.59 -21.00 -13.02
CA PRO A 36 6.24 -20.85 -13.57
C PRO A 36 5.38 -20.01 -12.64
N ALA A 37 4.51 -19.17 -13.21
CA ALA A 37 3.58 -18.38 -12.43
C ALA A 37 2.67 -19.30 -11.61
N PRO A 38 2.35 -18.95 -10.35
CA PRO A 38 1.39 -19.70 -9.56
C PRO A 38 0.03 -19.76 -10.27
N ASN A 39 -0.76 -20.79 -9.97
CA ASN A 39 -2.18 -20.78 -10.31
C ASN A 39 -2.80 -19.51 -9.69
N ASN A 40 -3.68 -18.83 -10.44
CA ASN A 40 -4.36 -17.62 -9.97
C ASN A 40 -3.42 -16.41 -9.74
N TRP A 41 -2.39 -16.26 -10.58
CA TRP A 41 -1.49 -15.11 -10.51
C TRP A 41 -2.23 -13.78 -10.67
N ARG A 42 -1.92 -12.82 -9.79
CA ARG A 42 -2.43 -11.45 -9.83
C ARG A 42 -1.28 -10.47 -9.96
N CYS A 43 -1.48 -9.43 -10.78
CA CYS A 43 -0.46 -8.44 -11.05
C CYS A 43 -0.19 -7.53 -9.82
N PRO A 44 0.97 -6.83 -9.79
CA PRO A 44 1.35 -5.93 -8.69
C PRO A 44 0.27 -4.89 -8.33
N GLU A 45 -0.46 -4.41 -9.35
CA GLU A 45 -1.56 -3.46 -9.19
C GLU A 45 -2.77 -4.04 -8.47
N CYS A 46 -3.03 -5.34 -8.67
CA CYS A 46 -4.14 -6.07 -8.03
C CYS A 46 -3.79 -6.60 -6.65
N VAL A 47 -2.51 -6.90 -6.37
CA VAL A 47 -2.04 -7.27 -5.03
C VAL A 47 -1.58 -6.06 -4.21
N SER A 48 -1.78 -4.84 -4.72
CA SER A 48 -1.44 -3.61 -4.00
C SER A 48 -2.11 -3.61 -2.62
N PRO A 49 -1.37 -3.30 -1.53
CA PRO A 49 -1.93 -3.20 -0.19
C PRO A 49 -3.13 -2.27 -0.11
N LEU A 50 -3.21 -1.28 -1.01
CA LEU A 50 -4.31 -0.31 -1.10
C LEU A 50 -5.69 -0.95 -1.37
N THR A 51 -5.74 -2.20 -1.81
CA THR A 51 -6.98 -2.99 -1.92
C THR A 51 -7.50 -3.50 -0.56
N ASP A 52 -6.62 -3.60 0.43
CA ASP A 52 -6.88 -4.06 1.79
C ASP A 52 -7.01 -2.93 2.81
N ILE A 53 -7.35 -1.73 2.34
CA ILE A 53 -7.70 -0.61 3.22
C ILE A 53 -9.03 -0.91 3.89
N ASP A 54 -9.02 -0.94 5.22
CA ASP A 54 -10.24 -0.96 6.02
C ASP A 54 -10.74 0.47 6.27
N LYS A 55 -9.89 1.35 6.81
CA LYS A 55 -10.25 2.75 7.11
C LYS A 55 -9.09 3.71 6.81
N LEU A 56 -9.44 4.93 6.41
CA LEU A 56 -8.53 6.07 6.40
C LEU A 56 -8.76 6.82 7.71
N LEU A 57 -7.70 6.98 8.51
CA LEU A 57 -7.78 7.56 9.84
C LEU A 57 -7.47 9.05 9.81
N ASP A 58 -6.51 9.45 9.00
CA ASP A 58 -6.00 10.82 8.96
C ASP A 58 -5.38 11.18 7.60
N CYS A 59 -5.23 12.47 7.32
CA CYS A 59 -4.45 12.99 6.21
C CYS A 59 -3.62 14.22 6.62
N GLU A 60 -2.31 14.14 6.40
CA GLU A 60 -1.38 15.19 6.81
C GLU A 60 -0.33 15.46 5.72
N MET A 61 0.20 16.68 5.69
CA MET A 61 1.39 17.02 4.92
C MET A 61 2.63 16.60 5.73
N ARG A 62 3.36 15.61 5.24
CA ARG A 62 4.53 15.03 5.94
C ARG A 62 5.76 15.03 5.03
N PRO A 63 6.97 15.24 5.56
CA PRO A 63 8.18 15.25 4.76
C PRO A 63 8.43 13.87 4.13
N THR A 64 8.97 13.86 2.91
CA THR A 64 9.39 12.65 2.21
C THR A 64 10.90 12.56 2.14
N VAL A 65 11.43 11.37 2.42
CA VAL A 65 12.81 11.01 2.12
C VAL A 65 12.85 10.42 0.71
N GLU A 66 12.89 11.27 -0.31
CA GLU A 66 13.18 10.77 -1.66
C GLU A 66 14.70 10.50 -1.75
N GLY A 67 15.05 9.22 -1.64
CA GLY A 67 16.34 8.73 -2.12
C GLY A 67 16.24 8.45 -3.61
N ASP A 68 17.28 8.86 -4.33
CA ASP A 68 17.57 8.64 -5.75
C ASP A 68 16.95 9.64 -6.75
N GLY A 69 17.79 10.61 -7.14
CA GLY A 69 17.60 11.58 -8.20
C GLY A 69 18.94 12.28 -8.46
N ASP A 70 19.75 11.67 -9.33
CA ASP A 70 20.96 12.23 -9.93
C ASP A 70 20.61 13.58 -10.61
N ASP A 71 21.10 14.69 -10.04
CA ASP A 71 21.30 15.97 -10.74
C ASP A 71 22.38 16.79 -10.04
N ASP A 72 23.42 17.04 -10.81
CA ASP A 72 24.63 17.78 -10.51
C ASP A 72 24.34 19.27 -10.28
N THR A 73 24.68 19.81 -9.11
CA THR A 73 25.35 21.12 -8.90
C THR A 73 25.19 21.57 -7.45
N THR A 74 26.33 21.67 -6.78
CA THR A 74 26.59 22.34 -5.50
C THR A 74 25.62 23.47 -5.11
N LYS A 75 24.83 23.28 -4.04
CA LYS A 75 24.53 24.31 -3.01
C LYS A 75 23.75 23.75 -1.80
N SER A 76 24.28 24.04 -0.62
CA SER A 76 23.79 23.66 0.71
C SER A 76 22.35 24.12 0.97
N GLY A 77 21.49 23.17 1.32
CA GLY A 77 20.10 23.38 1.74
C GLY A 77 19.24 22.17 1.39
N SER A 78 19.07 21.22 2.31
CA SER A 78 18.17 20.07 2.15
C SER A 78 16.72 20.56 2.01
N LYS A 79 16.24 20.72 0.77
CA LYS A 79 14.83 21.01 0.50
C LYS A 79 13.99 19.79 0.89
N GLN A 80 13.45 19.78 2.12
CA GLN A 80 12.47 18.78 2.53
C GLN A 80 11.18 18.98 1.72
N ILE A 81 10.84 18.03 0.87
CA ILE A 81 9.58 18.04 0.12
C ILE A 81 8.50 17.45 1.01
N PHE A 82 7.49 18.26 1.35
CA PHE A 82 6.29 17.82 2.07
C PHE A 82 5.27 17.32 1.05
N VAL A 83 4.79 16.10 1.25
CA VAL A 83 3.71 15.53 0.43
C VAL A 83 2.54 15.15 1.31
N LYS A 84 1.33 15.14 0.75
CA LYS A 84 0.18 14.62 1.44
C LYS A 84 0.32 13.11 1.62
N GLN A 85 0.11 12.64 2.84
CA GLN A 85 0.07 11.23 3.19
C GLN A 85 -1.22 10.91 3.93
N TYR A 86 -1.68 9.67 3.83
CA TYR A 86 -2.87 9.17 4.51
C TYR A 86 -2.47 8.11 5.54
N LEU A 87 -3.01 8.21 6.76
CA LEU A 87 -2.83 7.17 7.78
C LEU A 87 -3.87 6.07 7.54
N VAL A 88 -3.37 4.88 7.22
CA VAL A 88 -4.20 3.77 6.77
C VAL A 88 -4.32 2.70 7.84
N LYS A 89 -5.56 2.30 8.17
CA LYS A 89 -5.87 1.09 8.93
C LYS A 89 -6.16 -0.05 7.95
N TRP A 90 -5.36 -1.12 8.03
CA TRP A 90 -5.45 -2.27 7.12
C TRP A 90 -6.46 -3.34 7.60
N LYS A 91 -7.03 -4.08 6.65
CA LYS A 91 -7.89 -5.23 6.93
C LYS A 91 -7.06 -6.35 7.57
N GLY A 92 -7.62 -7.04 8.55
CA GLY A 92 -6.97 -8.17 9.22
C GLY A 92 -5.77 -7.82 10.11
N LEU A 93 -5.34 -6.55 10.16
CA LEU A 93 -4.27 -6.06 11.03
C LEU A 93 -4.81 -5.11 12.11
N SER A 94 -4.13 -5.09 13.25
CA SER A 94 -4.43 -4.18 14.36
C SER A 94 -3.98 -2.75 14.04
N TYR A 95 -4.39 -1.79 14.89
CA TYR A 95 -4.03 -0.37 14.74
C TYR A 95 -2.52 -0.11 14.90
N LEU A 96 -1.76 -1.04 15.50
CA LEU A 96 -0.30 -0.97 15.57
C LEU A 96 0.38 -1.05 14.20
N HIS A 97 -0.30 -1.65 13.20
CA HIS A 97 0.20 -1.77 11.84
C HIS A 97 -0.28 -0.65 10.92
N CYS A 98 -0.95 0.38 11.46
CA CYS A 98 -1.31 1.54 10.67
C CYS A 98 -0.04 2.19 10.12
N THR A 99 -0.05 2.55 8.84
CA THR A 99 1.09 3.19 8.19
C THR A 99 0.66 4.40 7.40
N TRP A 100 1.57 5.37 7.29
CA TRP A 100 1.39 6.52 6.43
C TRP A 100 1.74 6.15 5.01
N VAL A 101 0.80 6.39 4.10
CA VAL A 101 0.96 6.09 2.67
C VAL A 101 0.87 7.38 1.85
N PRO A 102 1.88 7.70 1.01
CA PRO A 102 1.86 8.89 0.18
C PRO A 102 0.71 8.93 -0.82
N GLU A 103 0.17 10.14 -1.08
CA GLU A 103 -0.91 10.37 -2.05
C GLU A 103 -0.57 9.85 -3.46
N LYS A 104 0.71 9.90 -3.85
CA LYS A 104 1.18 9.35 -5.14
C LYS A 104 0.78 7.88 -5.34
N GLU A 105 0.76 7.07 -4.30
CA GLU A 105 0.37 5.67 -4.38
C GLU A 105 -1.14 5.50 -4.59
N PHE A 106 -1.96 6.33 -3.94
CA PHE A 106 -3.41 6.35 -4.17
C PHE A 106 -3.75 6.80 -5.59
N LEU A 107 -3.09 7.84 -6.10
CA LEU A 107 -3.31 8.35 -7.45
C LEU A 107 -3.01 7.30 -8.54
N LYS A 108 -1.94 6.52 -8.36
CA LYS A 108 -1.64 5.38 -9.23
C LYS A 108 -2.77 4.34 -9.18
N ALA A 109 -3.21 3.97 -7.97
CA ALA A 109 -4.23 2.96 -7.76
C ALA A 109 -5.65 3.35 -8.21
N PHE A 110 -6.00 4.64 -8.23
CA PHE A 110 -7.33 5.11 -8.62
C PHE A 110 -7.75 4.72 -10.05
N LYS A 111 -6.78 4.53 -10.95
CA LYS A 111 -7.03 4.10 -12.32
C LYS A 111 -7.68 2.70 -12.36
N ASN A 112 -7.25 1.84 -11.44
CA ASN A 112 -7.59 0.42 -11.41
C ASN A 112 -8.62 0.07 -10.33
N HIS A 113 -8.77 0.94 -9.33
CA HIS A 113 -9.60 0.72 -8.16
C HIS A 113 -10.56 1.90 -7.94
N PRO A 114 -11.65 2.04 -8.74
CA PRO A 114 -12.57 3.17 -8.64
C PRO A 114 -13.24 3.28 -7.25
N ARG A 115 -13.47 2.14 -6.58
CA ARG A 115 -14.00 2.11 -5.20
C ARG A 115 -13.05 2.77 -4.20
N LEU A 116 -11.74 2.67 -4.41
CA LEU A 116 -10.74 3.33 -3.58
C LEU A 116 -10.84 4.85 -3.72
N LYS A 117 -11.00 5.35 -4.96
CA LYS A 117 -11.22 6.78 -5.22
C LYS A 117 -12.46 7.31 -4.50
N THR A 118 -13.57 6.59 -4.57
CA THR A 118 -14.80 6.96 -3.85
C THR A 118 -14.59 6.97 -2.33
N LYS A 119 -13.85 5.99 -1.78
CA LYS A 119 -13.53 5.92 -0.35
C LYS A 119 -12.71 7.14 0.11
N VAL A 120 -11.68 7.53 -0.64
CA VAL A 120 -10.86 8.72 -0.34
C VAL A 120 -11.70 9.99 -0.43
N ASN A 121 -12.55 10.14 -1.45
CA ASN A 121 -13.43 11.30 -1.59
C ASN A 121 -14.43 11.41 -0.43
N ASN A 122 -14.98 10.28 0.02
CA ASN A 122 -15.87 10.25 1.17
C ASN A 122 -15.16 10.65 2.47
N PHE A 123 -13.93 10.18 2.65
CA PHE A 123 -13.07 10.58 3.78
C PHE A 123 -12.81 12.10 3.79
N HIS A 124 -12.44 12.69 2.66
CA HIS A 124 -12.23 14.14 2.58
C HIS A 124 -13.48 14.94 2.92
N ARG A 125 -14.66 14.51 2.45
CA ARG A 125 -15.93 15.16 2.77
C ARG A 125 -16.23 15.08 4.27
N GLN A 126 -15.97 13.93 4.89
CA GLN A 126 -16.16 13.72 6.31
C GLN A 126 -15.22 14.62 7.13
N MET A 127 -13.94 14.71 6.76
CA MET A 127 -12.97 15.59 7.42
C MET A 127 -13.35 17.07 7.27
N ALA A 128 -13.80 17.50 6.10
CA ALA A 128 -14.26 18.87 5.89
C ALA A 128 -15.49 19.23 6.74
N SER A 129 -16.39 18.26 7.00
CA SER A 129 -17.55 18.47 7.87
C SER A 129 -17.23 18.48 9.37
N SER A 130 -16.11 17.87 9.78
CA SER A 130 -15.70 17.74 11.19
C SER A 130 -14.86 18.91 11.72
N ASN A 131 -14.50 19.90 10.89
CA ASN A 131 -13.66 21.06 11.26
C ASN A 131 -14.37 22.11 12.15
N THR A 132 -15.34 21.72 12.97
CA THR A 132 -16.01 22.61 13.94
C THR A 132 -15.71 22.09 15.35
N SER A 133 -14.61 22.56 15.93
CA SER A 133 -14.21 22.40 17.35
C SER A 133 -14.09 20.95 17.86
N ASP A 134 -12.94 20.31 17.68
CA ASP A 134 -12.61 19.09 18.44
C ASP A 134 -11.08 18.98 18.64
N GLU A 135 -10.56 19.70 19.64
CA GLU A 135 -9.14 19.67 20.03
C GLU A 135 -8.71 18.30 20.61
N ASP A 136 -9.65 17.38 20.79
CA ASP A 136 -9.44 16.03 21.34
C ASP A 136 -9.37 14.92 20.26
N PHE A 137 -9.41 15.26 18.97
CA PHE A 137 -9.32 14.23 17.93
C PHE A 137 -7.91 13.62 17.85
N VAL A 138 -7.82 12.34 18.22
CA VAL A 138 -6.61 11.52 18.05
C VAL A 138 -6.89 10.39 17.07
N ALA A 139 -6.17 10.37 15.95
CA ALA A 139 -6.38 9.40 14.87
C ALA A 139 -6.22 7.93 15.30
N ILE A 140 -5.33 7.66 16.26
CA ILE A 140 -5.19 6.36 16.92
C ILE A 140 -5.22 6.57 18.43
N ARG A 141 -6.33 6.15 19.07
CA ARG A 141 -6.45 6.18 20.52
C ARG A 141 -5.50 5.16 21.16
N PRO A 142 -4.80 5.51 22.26
CA PRO A 142 -3.89 4.58 22.95
C PRO A 142 -4.54 3.23 23.31
N GLU A 143 -5.80 3.26 23.73
CA GLU A 143 -6.57 2.06 24.08
C GLU A 143 -6.70 1.04 22.92
N TRP A 144 -6.56 1.48 21.66
CA TRP A 144 -6.66 0.60 20.48
C TRP A 144 -5.37 -0.15 20.18
N THR A 145 -4.26 0.24 20.81
CA THR A 145 -2.94 -0.37 20.64
C THR A 145 -2.44 -1.06 21.91
N THR A 146 -3.11 -0.86 23.05
CA THR A 146 -2.84 -1.59 24.30
C THR A 146 -3.43 -3.00 24.27
N VAL A 147 -2.67 -4.00 24.68
CA VAL A 147 -3.14 -5.38 24.80
C VAL A 147 -3.92 -5.55 26.11
N ASP A 148 -5.19 -5.92 26.00
CA ASP A 148 -6.04 -6.25 27.15
C ASP A 148 -5.81 -7.70 27.62
N ARG A 149 -5.90 -8.67 26.70
CA ARG A 149 -5.72 -10.10 26.99
C ARG A 149 -5.29 -10.90 25.77
N ILE A 150 -4.55 -11.99 26.00
CA ILE A 150 -4.15 -12.93 24.95
C ILE A 150 -5.23 -14.01 24.83
N ILE A 151 -5.87 -14.09 23.67
CA ILE A 151 -6.96 -15.06 23.41
C ILE A 151 -6.41 -16.40 22.91
N ALA A 152 -5.33 -16.38 22.10
CA ALA A 152 -4.73 -17.58 21.54
C ALA A 152 -3.26 -17.34 21.18
N CYS A 153 -2.44 -18.39 21.28
CA CYS A 153 -1.07 -18.42 20.78
C CYS A 153 -0.97 -19.41 19.63
N ARG A 154 -0.29 -19.03 18.55
CA ARG A 154 0.07 -19.94 17.46
C ARG A 154 1.59 -20.06 17.45
N ILE A 155 2.09 -21.27 17.64
CA ILE A 155 3.52 -21.56 17.48
C ILE A 155 3.73 -21.86 16.00
N SER A 156 4.40 -20.94 15.29
CA SER A 156 4.85 -21.19 13.91
C SER A 156 5.99 -22.21 13.99
N GLY A 157 5.65 -23.49 13.89
CA GLY A 157 6.54 -24.60 14.25
C GLY A 157 7.80 -24.70 13.40
N SER A 158 8.93 -24.94 14.07
CA SER A 158 9.90 -25.92 13.59
C SER A 158 9.55 -27.24 14.26
N VAL A 159 8.79 -28.10 13.56
CA VAL A 159 8.67 -29.51 13.93
C VAL A 159 9.95 -30.18 13.44
N ALA A 160 10.97 -30.27 14.29
CA ALA A 160 12.09 -31.16 14.04
C ALA A 160 11.59 -32.59 14.27
N VAL A 161 11.50 -33.35 13.17
CA VAL A 161 11.18 -34.78 13.16
C VAL A 161 12.28 -35.55 13.90
N LEU A 162 11.86 -36.50 14.72
CA LEU A 162 12.67 -37.51 15.41
C LEU A 162 13.68 -38.19 14.48
N GLY A 163 14.90 -38.45 14.99
CA GLY A 163 15.88 -39.28 14.29
C GLY A 163 17.19 -39.51 15.04
N GLN A 164 17.18 -40.41 16.02
CA GLN A 164 18.04 -41.61 16.11
C GLN A 164 17.78 -42.36 17.42
#